data_AF-A0A355A335-F1
#
_entry.id   AF-A0A355A335-F1
#
_cell.length_a   1.000
_cell.length_b   1.000
_cell.length_c   1.000
_cell.angle_alpha   90.00
_cell.angle_beta   90.00
_cell.angle_gamma   90.00
#
_symmetry.space_group_name_H-M   'P 1'
#
loop_
_entity.id
_entity.type
_entity.pdbx_description
1 polymer ?
#
loop_
_entity_poly.entity_id
_entity_poly.type
_entity_poly.pdbx_seq_one_letter_code
_entity_poly.pdbx_strand_id
1 'polypeptide(L)'
;IPVNVLTTDPEPIDYGQDGPGLMLKTVGNFYNFDLGLNYQRGYVPTRLIADYAVVPEIDDGTGTPKQVTVYLNEKSLFMQKIGLTATGTVGEASVWSELTYNLPKEGFFASDLADNPTLPEAYRFSDEKYFTGLFGADYFFKKGTYVNAQFVYGFPWEYTKSMLNSYLTFDAYRFFLNDRLKAEAKWAYCLSDQGWLLSPEISYQLQDGLCLWGKANFLGGDDDSFLNNFEDLSQVVLGVTKTF
;
A
#
# COMPACT_ATOMS: atom_id res chain seq x y z
N ILE A 1 22.52 -25.43 -10.13
CA ILE A 1 22.06 -26.43 -9.14
C ILE A 1 20.62 -26.07 -8.80
N PRO A 2 19.68 -27.04 -8.74
CA PRO A 2 18.29 -26.76 -8.36
C PRO A 2 18.20 -26.02 -7.02
N VAL A 3 17.31 -25.03 -6.94
CA VAL A 3 17.03 -24.27 -5.72
C VAL A 3 15.59 -24.57 -5.30
N ASN A 4 15.41 -25.00 -4.05
CA ASN A 4 14.11 -25.13 -3.41
C ASN A 4 13.94 -23.97 -2.43
N VAL A 5 12.76 -23.36 -2.37
CA VAL A 5 12.45 -22.27 -1.44
C VAL A 5 11.27 -22.70 -0.57
N LEU A 6 11.47 -22.70 0.74
CA LEU A 6 10.48 -23.11 1.73
C LEU A 6 10.28 -22.00 2.75
N THR A 7 9.03 -21.72 3.10
CA THR A 7 8.71 -20.86 4.25
C THR A 7 8.65 -21.71 5.51
N THR A 8 9.28 -21.26 6.59
CA THR A 8 9.19 -21.95 7.88
C THR A 8 7.84 -21.68 8.56
N ASP A 9 7.47 -22.56 9.50
CA ASP A 9 6.28 -22.31 10.30
C ASP A 9 6.46 -21.00 11.07
N PRO A 10 5.57 -20.03 10.86
CA PRO A 10 5.78 -18.68 11.34
C PRO A 10 5.57 -18.62 12.85
N GLU A 11 6.50 -17.95 13.53
CA GLU A 11 6.42 -17.77 14.97
C GLU A 11 5.17 -16.97 15.37
N PRO A 12 4.50 -17.33 16.48
CA PRO A 12 3.40 -16.53 17.01
C PRO A 12 3.92 -15.17 17.49
N ILE A 13 3.03 -14.18 17.49
CA ILE A 13 3.33 -12.86 18.05
C ILE A 13 3.63 -13.00 19.55
N ASP A 14 4.82 -12.59 19.97
CA ASP A 14 5.20 -12.53 21.38
C ASP A 14 4.82 -11.16 21.98
N TYR A 15 3.59 -11.08 22.49
CA TYR A 15 3.12 -9.90 23.21
C TYR A 15 3.85 -9.67 24.55
N GLY A 16 4.63 -10.63 25.06
CA GLY A 16 5.40 -10.49 26.28
C GLY A 16 6.58 -9.53 26.14
N GLN A 17 7.18 -9.44 24.95
CA GLN A 17 8.30 -8.53 24.69
C GLN A 17 7.84 -7.13 24.31
N ASP A 18 7.02 -7.00 23.25
CA ASP A 18 6.71 -5.67 22.67
C ASP A 18 5.35 -5.11 23.13
N GLY A 19 4.55 -5.93 23.80
CA GLY A 19 3.22 -5.56 24.29
C GLY A 19 2.15 -5.49 23.19
N PRO A 20 0.91 -5.13 23.56
CA PRO A 20 -0.18 -4.97 22.62
C PRO A 20 -0.06 -3.68 21.80
N GLY A 21 -0.79 -3.65 20.69
CA GLY A 21 -0.98 -2.43 19.92
C GLY A 21 -1.71 -1.34 20.72
N LEU A 22 -1.30 -0.08 20.50
CA LEU A 22 -1.89 1.10 21.11
C LEU A 22 -1.90 2.24 20.10
N MET A 23 -2.96 3.05 20.10
CA MET A 23 -3.03 4.30 19.37
C MET A 23 -3.51 5.43 20.28
N LEU A 24 -2.80 6.55 20.24
CA LEU A 24 -3.21 7.82 20.82
C LEU A 24 -3.31 8.85 19.71
N LYS A 25 -4.40 9.62 19.69
CA LYS A 25 -4.60 10.72 18.74
C LYS A 25 -5.12 11.93 19.49
N THR A 26 -4.56 13.09 19.17
CA THR A 26 -5.09 14.40 19.56
C THR A 26 -5.31 15.23 18.31
N VAL A 27 -6.39 16.01 18.30
CA VAL A 27 -6.74 16.89 17.19
C VAL A 27 -7.13 18.24 17.77
N GLY A 28 -6.59 19.30 17.20
CA GLY A 28 -6.94 20.68 17.50
C GLY A 28 -7.33 21.41 16.23
N ASN A 29 -8.24 22.38 16.36
CA ASN A 29 -8.63 23.24 15.26
C ASN A 29 -7.82 24.54 15.29
N PHE A 30 -7.31 24.97 14.14
CA PHE A 30 -6.61 26.23 13.94
C PHE A 30 -7.09 26.87 12.63
N TYR A 31 -7.88 27.94 12.75
CA TYR A 31 -8.60 28.55 11.63
C TYR A 31 -9.46 27.53 10.87
N ASN A 32 -9.20 27.36 9.57
CA ASN A 32 -9.95 26.46 8.69
C ASN A 32 -9.30 25.06 8.60
N PHE A 33 -8.40 24.73 9.52
CA PHE A 33 -7.66 23.47 9.53
C PHE A 33 -7.81 22.74 10.85
N ASP A 34 -8.02 21.43 10.76
CA ASP A 34 -7.85 20.48 11.84
C ASP A 34 -6.44 19.91 11.76
N LEU A 35 -5.66 20.13 12.83
CA LEU A 35 -4.30 19.65 13.00
C LEU A 35 -4.31 18.47 13.97
N GLY A 36 -3.79 17.33 13.54
CA GLY A 36 -3.71 16.11 14.32
C GLY A 36 -2.28 15.71 14.63
N LEU A 37 -2.07 15.20 15.83
CA LEU A 37 -0.88 14.46 16.23
C LEU A 37 -1.34 13.07 16.66
N ASN A 38 -0.71 12.03 16.11
CA ASN A 38 -0.98 10.65 16.48
C ASN A 38 0.32 9.91 16.83
N TYR A 39 0.21 9.01 17.79
CA TYR A 39 1.21 7.99 18.08
C TYR A 39 0.52 6.64 17.98
N GLN A 40 1.12 5.73 17.22
CA GLN A 40 0.66 4.36 17.10
C GLN A 40 1.82 3.41 17.37
N ARG A 41 1.55 2.29 18.02
CA ARG A 41 2.48 1.15 18.06
C ARG A 41 1.72 -0.15 17.89
N GLY A 42 2.38 -1.16 17.36
CA GLY A 42 1.83 -2.50 17.23
C GLY A 42 2.46 -3.28 16.09
N TYR A 43 1.94 -4.47 15.85
CA TYR A 43 2.41 -5.34 14.78
C TYR A 43 1.78 -4.96 13.45
N VAL A 44 2.57 -5.02 12.38
CA VAL A 44 2.04 -4.96 11.01
C VAL A 44 1.14 -6.16 10.73
N PRO A 45 0.08 -6.01 9.92
CA PRO A 45 -0.87 -7.09 9.66
C PRO A 45 -0.30 -8.21 8.77
N THR A 46 0.74 -7.91 7.99
CA THR A 46 1.37 -8.87 7.07
C THR A 46 2.71 -9.34 7.65
N ARG A 47 2.98 -10.64 7.59
CA ARG A 47 4.30 -11.16 7.96
C ARG A 47 5.33 -10.76 6.90
N LEU A 48 6.53 -10.46 7.36
CA LEU A 48 7.66 -10.07 6.51
C LEU A 48 8.77 -11.10 6.68
N ILE A 49 9.52 -11.31 5.60
CA ILE A 49 10.75 -12.12 5.64
C ILE A 49 11.74 -11.36 6.52
N ALA A 50 11.97 -11.87 7.72
CA ALA A 50 12.87 -11.27 8.69
C ALA A 50 14.31 -11.75 8.49
N ASP A 51 14.48 -13.00 8.06
CA ASP A 51 15.78 -13.62 7.80
C ASP A 51 15.62 -14.83 6.88
N TYR A 52 16.73 -15.39 6.39
CA TYR A 52 16.75 -16.60 5.57
C TYR A 52 17.94 -17.50 5.92
N ALA A 53 17.79 -18.80 5.68
CA ALA A 53 18.86 -19.78 5.86
C ALA A 53 19.07 -20.59 4.58
N VAL A 54 20.32 -20.69 4.12
CA VAL A 54 20.71 -21.44 2.93
C VAL A 54 21.34 -22.77 3.33
N VAL A 55 20.68 -23.88 2.99
CA VAL A 55 21.11 -25.24 3.34
C VAL A 55 21.43 -26.01 2.06
N PRO A 56 22.72 -26.25 1.74
CA PRO A 56 23.10 -27.07 0.59
C PRO A 56 22.90 -28.55 0.90
N GLU A 57 22.32 -29.30 -0.04
CA GLU A 57 22.35 -30.76 -0.04
C GLU A 57 23.56 -31.23 -0.85
N ILE A 58 24.44 -31.98 -0.22
CA ILE A 58 25.70 -32.43 -0.81
C ILE A 58 25.53 -33.80 -1.48
N ASP A 59 26.15 -33.98 -2.63
CA ASP A 59 26.31 -35.29 -3.27
C ASP A 59 27.50 -36.02 -2.64
N ASP A 60 27.23 -37.11 -1.93
CA ASP A 60 28.25 -37.90 -1.21
C ASP A 60 29.34 -38.48 -2.14
N GLY A 61 29.05 -38.65 -3.43
CA GLY A 61 30.00 -39.19 -4.42
C GLY A 61 30.95 -38.16 -5.00
N THR A 62 30.58 -36.88 -5.04
CA THR A 62 31.40 -35.80 -5.62
C THR A 62 31.84 -34.75 -4.61
N GLY A 63 31.22 -34.71 -3.42
CA GLY A 63 31.42 -33.65 -2.43
C GLY A 63 30.89 -32.29 -2.86
N THR A 64 30.13 -32.21 -3.96
CA THR A 64 29.60 -30.95 -4.51
C THR A 64 28.11 -30.80 -4.20
N PRO A 65 27.57 -29.57 -4.09
CA PRO A 65 26.15 -29.38 -3.84
C PRO A 65 25.31 -29.84 -5.03
N LYS A 66 24.35 -30.74 -4.79
CA LYS A 66 23.38 -31.23 -5.81
C LYS A 66 22.04 -30.52 -5.75
N GLN A 67 21.71 -29.89 -4.63
CA GLN A 67 20.55 -29.02 -4.44
C GLN A 67 20.87 -27.96 -3.38
N VAL A 68 20.18 -26.83 -3.41
CA VAL A 68 20.18 -25.85 -2.33
C VAL A 68 18.75 -25.60 -1.88
N THR A 69 18.50 -25.65 -0.57
CA THR A 69 17.22 -25.25 0.02
C THR A 69 17.39 -23.93 0.74
N VAL A 70 16.54 -22.95 0.42
CA VAL A 70 16.46 -21.66 1.10
C VAL A 70 15.22 -21.68 2.00
N TYR A 71 15.42 -21.52 3.30
CA TYR A 71 14.35 -21.37 4.28
C TYR A 71 14.12 -19.88 4.53
N LEU A 72 12.90 -19.41 4.30
CA LEU A 72 12.47 -18.04 4.59
C LEU A 72 11.79 -18.01 5.95
N ASN A 73 12.28 -17.15 6.85
CA ASN A 73 11.72 -16.99 8.19
C ASN A 73 10.84 -15.74 8.23
N GLU A 74 9.52 -15.96 8.29
CA GLU A 74 8.52 -14.91 8.30
C GLU A 74 8.11 -14.55 9.74
N LYS A 75 8.19 -13.26 10.09
CA LYS A 75 7.83 -12.74 11.41
C LYS A 75 6.91 -11.53 11.27
N SER A 76 6.19 -11.18 12.34
CA SER A 76 5.39 -9.96 12.41
C SER A 76 6.24 -8.80 12.94
N LEU A 77 6.46 -7.78 12.11
CA LEU A 77 7.23 -6.59 12.50
C LEU A 77 6.45 -5.75 13.52
N PHE A 78 7.02 -5.54 14.70
CA PHE A 78 6.56 -4.51 15.61
C PHE A 78 7.05 -3.14 15.13
N MET A 79 6.14 -2.17 15.05
CA MET A 79 6.42 -0.84 14.54
C MET A 79 5.79 0.23 15.43
N GLN A 80 6.53 1.31 15.65
CA GLN A 80 6.00 2.55 16.22
C GLN A 80 5.88 3.62 15.13
N LYS A 81 4.90 4.50 15.26
CA LYS A 81 4.62 5.57 14.30
C LYS A 81 4.29 6.86 15.06
N ILE A 82 4.84 7.96 14.58
CA ILE A 82 4.48 9.31 15.02
C ILE A 82 3.98 10.05 13.79
N GLY A 83 2.69 10.39 13.77
CA GLY A 83 2.02 11.00 12.63
C GLY A 83 1.54 12.41 12.91
N LEU A 84 1.67 13.29 11.92
CA LEU A 84 1.07 14.60 11.86
C LEU A 84 0.04 14.60 10.73
N THR A 85 -1.13 15.19 10.97
CA THR A 85 -2.17 15.36 9.95
C THR A 85 -2.62 16.80 9.91
N ALA A 86 -2.94 17.31 8.73
CA ALA A 86 -3.60 18.60 8.55
C ALA A 86 -4.71 18.44 7.52
N THR A 87 -5.95 18.76 7.88
CA THR A 87 -7.10 18.72 6.96
C THR A 87 -7.84 20.03 7.06
N GLY A 88 -8.19 20.64 5.94
CA GLY A 88 -8.86 21.93 5.96
C GLY A 88 -9.35 22.36 4.60
N THR A 89 -9.63 23.65 4.48
CA THR A 89 -10.09 24.26 3.23
C THR A 89 -9.24 25.46 2.84
N VAL A 90 -8.94 25.56 1.54
CA VAL A 90 -8.30 26.71 0.92
C VAL A 90 -9.22 27.23 -0.18
N GLY A 91 -9.91 28.35 0.11
CA GLY A 91 -11.00 28.83 -0.74
C GLY A 91 -12.16 27.84 -0.74
N GLU A 92 -12.47 27.29 -1.92
CA GLU A 92 -13.53 26.31 -2.13
C GLU A 92 -13.00 24.86 -2.24
N ALA A 93 -11.68 24.66 -2.18
CA ALA A 93 -11.07 23.33 -2.24
C ALA A 93 -10.84 22.77 -0.83
N SER A 94 -11.07 21.48 -0.64
CA SER A 94 -10.61 20.76 0.54
C SER A 94 -9.17 20.32 0.30
N VAL A 95 -8.32 20.41 1.33
CA VAL A 95 -6.94 19.96 1.27
C VAL A 95 -6.63 19.11 2.49
N TRP A 96 -5.79 18.11 2.32
CA TRP A 96 -5.29 17.30 3.43
C TRP A 96 -3.83 16.92 3.23
N SER A 97 -3.13 16.69 4.33
CA SER A 97 -1.79 16.14 4.33
C SER A 97 -1.56 15.29 5.57
N GLU A 98 -0.76 14.24 5.41
CA GLU A 98 -0.24 13.43 6.49
C GLU A 98 1.27 13.24 6.33
N LEU A 99 2.00 13.28 7.44
CA LEU A 99 3.41 12.94 7.52
C LEU A 99 3.60 12.00 8.71
N THR A 100 4.17 10.83 8.48
CA THR A 100 4.39 9.82 9.49
C THR A 100 5.85 9.44 9.56
N TYR A 101 6.43 9.50 10.75
CA TYR A 101 7.72 8.92 11.06
C TYR A 101 7.53 7.49 11.57
N ASN A 102 8.05 6.52 10.82
CA ASN A 102 7.94 5.10 11.10
C ASN A 102 9.24 4.61 11.75
N LEU A 103 9.10 3.87 12.84
CA LEU A 103 10.18 3.30 13.63
C LEU A 103 9.97 1.78 13.73
N PRO A 104 10.49 1.00 12.77
CA PRO A 104 10.57 -0.46 12.89
C PRO A 104 11.33 -0.88 14.15
N LYS A 105 11.03 -2.06 14.69
CA LYS A 105 11.81 -2.66 15.79
C LYS A 105 13.24 -2.94 15.32
N GLU A 106 14.20 -2.43 16.07
CA GLU A 106 15.64 -2.63 15.79
C GLU A 106 16.02 -4.12 15.91
N GLY A 107 16.87 -4.60 15.00
CA GLY A 107 17.31 -5.99 14.91
C GLY A 107 16.22 -6.96 14.43
N PHE A 108 15.10 -6.46 13.88
CA PHE A 108 14.05 -7.33 13.36
C PHE A 108 14.48 -8.06 12.08
N PHE A 109 15.12 -7.33 11.15
CA PHE A 109 15.65 -7.91 9.92
C PHE A 109 17.11 -8.34 10.12
N ALA A 110 17.48 -9.49 9.58
CA ALA A 110 18.88 -9.88 9.52
C ALA A 110 19.67 -8.91 8.63
N SER A 111 20.87 -8.53 9.08
CA SER A 111 21.71 -7.53 8.40
C SER A 111 22.04 -7.89 6.96
N ASP A 112 22.15 -9.18 6.68
CA ASP A 112 22.46 -9.68 5.35
C ASP A 112 21.29 -9.54 4.36
N LEU A 113 20.04 -9.31 4.80
CA LEU A 113 18.97 -8.94 3.86
C LEU A 113 19.22 -7.55 3.24
N ALA A 114 19.48 -6.56 4.09
CA ALA A 114 19.68 -5.18 3.67
C ALA A 114 20.95 -5.02 2.82
N ASP A 115 22.02 -5.71 3.21
CA ASP A 115 23.35 -5.56 2.60
C ASP A 115 23.60 -6.50 1.41
N ASN A 116 22.68 -7.43 1.09
CA ASN A 116 22.92 -8.40 0.02
C ASN A 116 22.69 -7.81 -1.38
N PRO A 117 23.76 -7.60 -2.18
CA PRO A 117 23.66 -6.99 -3.49
C PRO A 117 23.00 -7.90 -4.53
N THR A 118 22.86 -9.20 -4.26
CA THR A 118 22.20 -10.15 -5.17
C THR A 118 20.67 -10.09 -5.05
N LEU A 119 20.13 -9.54 -3.97
CA LEU A 119 18.70 -9.29 -3.85
C LEU A 119 18.32 -8.02 -4.63
N PRO A 120 17.17 -8.01 -5.33
CA PRO A 120 16.61 -6.76 -5.84
C PRO A 120 16.38 -5.76 -4.70
N GLU A 121 16.57 -4.47 -4.96
CA GLU A 121 16.49 -3.42 -3.93
C GLU A 121 15.19 -3.48 -3.15
N ALA A 122 14.05 -3.70 -3.83
CA ALA A 122 12.73 -3.81 -3.21
C ALA A 122 12.64 -4.88 -2.10
N TYR A 123 13.50 -5.91 -2.13
CA TYR A 123 13.53 -7.01 -1.17
C TYR A 123 14.67 -6.90 -0.14
N ARG A 124 15.47 -5.83 -0.17
CA ARG A 124 16.54 -5.57 0.82
C ARG A 124 15.97 -4.92 2.07
N PHE A 125 15.14 -5.68 2.79
CA PHE A 125 14.42 -5.17 3.94
C PHE A 125 15.36 -4.80 5.08
N SER A 126 15.07 -3.66 5.72
CA SER A 126 15.81 -3.16 6.87
C SER A 126 14.87 -2.54 7.91
N ASP A 127 15.38 -2.38 9.12
CA ASP A 127 14.75 -1.71 10.25
C ASP A 127 15.08 -0.20 10.29
N GLU A 128 15.62 0.35 9.18
CA GLU A 128 15.92 1.78 9.08
C GLU A 128 14.64 2.60 9.28
N LYS A 129 14.72 3.64 10.11
CA LYS A 129 13.61 4.56 10.34
C LYS A 129 13.34 5.38 9.07
N TYR A 130 12.08 5.63 8.76
CA TYR A 130 11.71 6.27 7.52
C TYR A 130 10.47 7.15 7.65
N PHE A 131 10.28 8.06 6.70
CA PHE A 131 9.07 8.85 6.60
C PHE A 131 8.15 8.29 5.51
N THR A 132 6.85 8.34 5.77
CA THR A 132 5.80 8.22 4.77
C THR A 132 4.91 9.44 4.86
N GLY A 133 4.16 9.72 3.81
CA GLY A 133 3.25 10.84 3.85
C GLY A 133 2.40 10.94 2.61
N LEU A 134 1.44 11.84 2.67
CA LEU A 134 0.59 12.17 1.55
C LEU A 134 0.17 13.62 1.65
N PHE A 135 -0.18 14.18 0.50
CA PHE A 135 -0.95 15.41 0.46
C PHE A 135 -1.90 15.33 -0.73
N GLY A 136 -3.09 15.86 -0.56
CA GLY A 136 -4.11 15.83 -1.58
C GLY A 136 -5.04 17.02 -1.48
N ALA A 137 -5.82 17.17 -2.54
CA ALA A 137 -6.85 18.17 -2.63
C ALA A 137 -8.04 17.62 -3.39
N ASP A 138 -9.23 18.11 -3.04
CA ASP A 138 -10.43 17.86 -3.80
C ASP A 138 -11.23 19.14 -4.05
N TYR A 139 -12.05 19.09 -5.09
CA TYR A 139 -12.86 20.21 -5.51
C TYR A 139 -14.17 19.75 -6.15
N PHE A 140 -15.27 20.36 -5.71
CA PHE A 140 -16.58 20.21 -6.30
C PHE A 140 -16.87 21.38 -7.24
N PHE A 141 -16.79 21.13 -8.55
CA PHE A 141 -17.18 22.12 -9.54
C PHE A 141 -18.70 22.30 -9.58
N LYS A 142 -19.10 23.50 -9.97
CA LYS A 142 -20.49 23.82 -10.34
C LYS A 142 -20.96 22.81 -11.39
N LYS A 143 -22.21 22.32 -11.26
CA LYS A 143 -22.83 21.28 -12.10
C LYS A 143 -22.38 19.83 -11.81
N GLY A 144 -22.04 19.53 -10.55
CA GLY A 144 -21.97 18.15 -10.05
C GLY A 144 -20.75 17.35 -10.51
N THR A 145 -19.64 18.02 -10.84
CA THR A 145 -18.37 17.37 -11.16
C THR A 145 -17.47 17.43 -9.94
N TYR A 146 -16.90 16.31 -9.55
CA TYR A 146 -15.92 16.18 -8.48
C TYR A 146 -14.57 15.78 -9.06
N VAL A 147 -13.50 16.33 -8.51
CA VAL A 147 -12.13 15.87 -8.76
C VAL A 147 -11.38 15.77 -7.44
N ASN A 148 -10.52 14.77 -7.34
CA ASN A 148 -9.62 14.50 -6.24
C ASN A 148 -8.27 14.12 -6.83
N ALA A 149 -7.20 14.68 -6.27
CA ALA A 149 -5.85 14.28 -6.61
C ALA A 149 -4.99 14.22 -5.34
N GLN A 150 -4.11 13.23 -5.28
CA GLN A 150 -3.22 13.07 -4.14
C GLN A 150 -1.86 12.53 -4.59
N PHE A 151 -0.82 13.06 -3.96
CA PHE A 151 0.51 12.45 -3.97
C PHE A 151 0.68 11.61 -2.72
N VAL A 152 1.20 10.40 -2.86
CA VAL A 152 1.50 9.48 -1.75
C VAL A 152 2.96 9.08 -1.82
N TYR A 153 3.67 9.16 -0.71
CA TYR A 153 4.98 8.59 -0.54
C TYR A 153 4.92 7.52 0.55
N GLY A 154 5.04 6.26 0.18
CA GLY A 154 4.85 5.14 1.10
C GLY A 154 3.38 4.79 1.32
N PHE A 155 2.88 3.74 0.69
CA PHE A 155 1.56 3.20 1.01
C PHE A 155 1.53 2.51 2.39
N PRO A 156 0.36 2.34 3.02
CA PRO A 156 0.25 1.70 4.34
C PRO A 156 0.79 0.28 4.46
N TRP A 157 1.00 -0.41 3.33
CA TRP A 157 1.60 -1.75 3.25
C TRP A 157 3.10 -1.75 2.91
N GLU A 158 3.72 -0.59 2.74
CA GLU A 158 5.16 -0.43 2.52
C GLU A 158 5.85 -0.23 3.88
N TYR A 159 6.29 -1.35 4.46
CA TYR A 159 6.68 -1.45 5.87
C TYR A 159 8.18 -1.22 6.14
N THR A 160 8.99 -1.05 5.11
CA THR A 160 10.43 -0.76 5.21
C THR A 160 10.83 0.21 4.13
N LYS A 161 11.96 0.89 4.32
CA LYS A 161 12.45 1.94 3.43
C LYS A 161 12.64 1.45 1.99
N SER A 162 13.08 0.21 1.81
CA SER A 162 13.29 -0.38 0.47
C SER A 162 12.00 -0.63 -0.30
N MET A 163 10.85 -0.67 0.39
CA MET A 163 9.54 -0.84 -0.23
C MET A 163 8.94 0.49 -0.67
N LEU A 164 9.47 1.64 -0.23
CA LEU A 164 8.79 2.92 -0.40
C LEU A 164 8.76 3.35 -1.87
N ASN A 165 7.56 3.70 -2.32
CA ASN A 165 7.37 4.30 -3.63
C ASN A 165 6.62 5.62 -3.54
N SER A 166 6.68 6.38 -4.63
CA SER A 166 5.90 7.61 -4.80
C SER A 166 4.77 7.36 -5.80
N TYR A 167 3.57 7.85 -5.49
CA TYR A 167 2.38 7.62 -6.27
C TYR A 167 1.62 8.91 -6.52
N LEU A 168 1.00 9.00 -7.69
CA LEU A 168 -0.08 9.93 -7.98
C LEU A 168 -1.38 9.14 -8.03
N THR A 169 -2.40 9.61 -7.31
CA THR A 169 -3.75 9.08 -7.39
C THR A 169 -4.72 10.17 -7.81
N PHE A 170 -5.73 9.79 -8.57
CA PHE A 170 -6.74 10.68 -9.10
C PHE A 170 -8.10 9.98 -9.10
N ASP A 171 -9.14 10.72 -8.72
CA ASP A 171 -10.53 10.31 -8.87
C ASP A 171 -11.33 11.48 -9.39
N ALA A 172 -12.09 11.27 -10.46
CA ALA A 172 -13.04 12.26 -10.93
C ALA A 172 -14.35 11.61 -11.30
N TYR A 173 -15.44 12.26 -10.94
CA TYR A 173 -16.77 11.83 -11.37
C TYR A 173 -17.67 13.00 -11.69
N ARG A 174 -18.73 12.69 -12.44
CA ARG A 174 -19.83 13.62 -12.70
C ARG A 174 -21.16 12.91 -12.72
N PHE A 175 -22.15 13.59 -12.14
CA PHE A 175 -23.55 13.20 -12.23
C PHE A 175 -24.26 13.86 -13.43
N PHE A 176 -25.18 13.10 -14.03
CA PHE A 176 -26.03 13.47 -15.15
C PHE A 176 -27.46 12.97 -14.90
N LEU A 177 -28.41 13.44 -15.70
CA LEU A 177 -29.80 12.97 -15.69
C LEU A 177 -30.48 13.11 -14.31
N ASN A 178 -30.30 14.26 -13.65
CA ASN A 178 -30.77 14.51 -12.28
C ASN A 178 -30.24 13.46 -11.30
N ASP A 179 -28.91 13.31 -11.29
CA ASP A 179 -28.16 12.39 -10.43
C ASP A 179 -28.44 10.89 -10.63
N ARG A 180 -29.15 10.54 -11.71
CA ARG A 180 -29.41 9.14 -12.06
C ARG A 180 -28.24 8.46 -12.75
N LEU A 181 -27.37 9.18 -13.45
CA LEU A 181 -26.22 8.61 -14.15
C LEU A 181 -24.94 9.21 -13.57
N LYS A 182 -24.02 8.37 -13.10
CA LYS A 182 -22.68 8.77 -12.68
C LYS A 182 -21.66 8.20 -13.66
N ALA A 183 -20.76 9.04 -14.16
CA ALA A 183 -19.54 8.59 -14.83
C ALA A 183 -18.35 8.93 -13.94
N GLU A 184 -17.48 7.98 -13.69
CA GLU A 184 -16.35 8.07 -12.76
C GLU A 184 -15.10 7.47 -13.42
N ALA A 185 -13.93 8.02 -13.10
CA ALA A 185 -12.66 7.46 -13.51
C ALA A 185 -11.65 7.62 -12.38
N LYS A 186 -11.07 6.49 -11.97
CA LYS A 186 -9.97 6.44 -11.01
C LYS A 186 -8.69 6.12 -11.73
N TRP A 187 -7.60 6.76 -11.33
CA TRP A 187 -6.28 6.51 -11.87
C TRP A 187 -5.25 6.50 -10.73
N ALA A 188 -4.29 5.58 -10.82
CA ALA A 188 -3.13 5.55 -9.95
C ALA A 188 -1.88 5.33 -10.81
N TYR A 189 -0.78 5.98 -10.43
CA TYR A 189 0.49 5.89 -11.12
C TYR A 189 1.62 5.86 -10.11
N CYS A 190 2.51 4.88 -10.24
CA CYS A 190 3.74 4.79 -9.46
C CYS A 190 4.86 5.52 -10.19
N LEU A 191 5.41 6.55 -9.56
CA LEU A 191 6.49 7.36 -10.12
C LEU A 191 7.84 6.63 -10.13
N SER A 192 8.03 5.64 -9.26
CA SER A 192 9.28 4.90 -9.13
C SER A 192 9.48 3.88 -10.26
N ASP A 193 8.43 3.11 -10.57
CA ASP A 193 8.49 1.99 -11.52
C ASP A 193 7.57 2.18 -12.74
N GLN A 194 6.86 3.30 -12.83
CA GLN A 194 5.96 3.65 -13.95
C GLN A 194 4.75 2.72 -14.12
N GLY A 195 4.44 1.90 -13.11
CA GLY A 195 3.21 1.12 -13.04
C GLY A 195 1.97 2.00 -12.93
N TRP A 196 0.86 1.61 -13.56
CA TRP A 196 -0.40 2.35 -13.50
C TRP A 196 -1.65 1.49 -13.44
N LEU A 197 -2.72 2.08 -12.91
CA LEU A 197 -4.07 1.54 -12.87
C LEU A 197 -5.04 2.59 -13.41
N LEU A 198 -5.94 2.21 -14.32
CA LEU A 198 -7.05 3.04 -14.80
C LEU A 198 -8.37 2.30 -14.61
N SER A 199 -9.31 2.91 -13.92
CA SER A 199 -10.57 2.29 -13.51
C SER A 199 -11.77 3.20 -13.83
N PRO A 200 -12.26 3.23 -15.09
CA PRO A 200 -13.48 3.92 -15.46
C PRO A 200 -14.72 3.13 -15.03
N GLU A 201 -15.76 3.84 -14.62
CA GLU A 201 -17.03 3.29 -14.19
C GLU A 201 -18.20 4.17 -14.68
N ILE A 202 -19.28 3.52 -15.09
CA ILE A 202 -20.58 4.18 -15.33
C ILE A 202 -21.61 3.45 -14.48
N SER A 203 -22.41 4.21 -13.72
CA SER A 203 -23.52 3.68 -12.94
C SER A 203 -24.82 4.45 -13.18
N TYR A 204 -25.94 3.73 -13.25
CA TYR A 204 -27.26 4.24 -13.57
C TYR A 204 -28.30 3.77 -12.55
N GLN A 205 -28.87 4.73 -11.82
CA GLN A 205 -29.98 4.52 -10.89
C GLN A 205 -31.30 4.33 -11.66
N LEU A 206 -31.80 3.10 -11.70
CA LEU A 206 -33.07 2.77 -12.34
C LEU A 206 -34.27 3.27 -11.54
N GLN A 207 -34.21 3.12 -10.22
CA GLN A 207 -35.18 3.57 -9.24
C GLN A 207 -34.51 3.51 -7.87
N ASP A 208 -35.15 4.04 -6.83
CA ASP A 208 -34.61 3.96 -5.47
C ASP A 208 -34.29 2.51 -5.09
N GLY A 209 -33.07 2.32 -4.58
CA GLY A 209 -32.57 0.99 -4.19
C GLY A 209 -32.20 0.05 -5.34
N LEU A 210 -32.21 0.47 -6.61
CA LEU A 210 -31.77 -0.35 -7.75
C LEU A 210 -30.86 0.42 -8.73
N CYS A 211 -29.61 -0.05 -8.87
CA CYS A 211 -28.60 0.57 -9.72
C CYS A 211 -27.95 -0.48 -10.66
N LEU A 212 -27.79 -0.13 -11.93
CA LEU A 212 -26.96 -0.88 -12.89
C LEU A 212 -25.59 -0.20 -12.99
N TRP A 213 -24.51 -0.96 -13.12
CA TRP A 213 -23.19 -0.37 -13.30
C TRP A 213 -22.29 -1.23 -14.17
N GLY A 214 -21.34 -0.58 -14.81
CA GLY A 214 -20.27 -1.20 -15.56
C GLY A 214 -18.95 -0.53 -15.22
N LYS A 215 -17.94 -1.33 -14.93
CA LYS A 215 -16.61 -0.89 -14.51
C LYS A 215 -15.56 -1.63 -15.32
N ALA A 216 -14.52 -0.94 -15.74
CA ALA A 216 -13.30 -1.58 -16.20
C ALA A 216 -12.17 -1.30 -15.21
N ASN A 217 -11.22 -2.23 -15.08
CA ASN A 217 -9.96 -2.02 -14.38
C ASN A 217 -8.86 -2.44 -15.34
N PHE A 218 -8.01 -1.51 -15.72
CA PHE A 218 -6.84 -1.72 -16.56
C PHE A 218 -5.60 -1.51 -15.73
N LEU A 219 -4.69 -2.47 -15.79
CA LEU A 219 -3.39 -2.49 -15.12
C LEU A 219 -2.32 -2.50 -16.21
N GLY A 220 -1.22 -1.78 -16.00
CA GLY A 220 -0.10 -1.77 -16.94
C GLY A 220 1.07 -0.97 -16.40
N GLY A 221 2.06 -0.71 -17.25
CA GLY A 221 3.25 0.07 -16.89
C GLY A 221 4.45 -0.35 -17.71
N ASP A 222 5.64 0.01 -17.22
CA ASP A 222 6.88 -0.59 -17.72
C ASP A 222 6.93 -2.09 -17.40
N ASP A 223 7.67 -2.86 -18.20
CA ASP A 223 7.74 -4.33 -18.13
C ASP A 223 8.06 -4.84 -16.72
N ASP A 224 8.94 -4.16 -15.99
CA ASP A 224 9.40 -4.52 -14.65
C ASP A 224 8.54 -3.92 -13.52
N SER A 225 7.50 -3.15 -13.84
CA SER A 225 6.67 -2.49 -12.84
C SER A 225 5.77 -3.47 -12.09
N PHE A 226 5.50 -3.18 -10.81
CA PHE A 226 4.67 -4.05 -9.98
C PHE A 226 3.28 -4.27 -10.57
N LEU A 227 2.65 -3.21 -11.10
CA LEU A 227 1.29 -3.28 -11.64
C LEU A 227 1.22 -3.98 -13.01
N ASN A 228 2.28 -3.91 -13.82
CA ASN A 228 2.34 -4.63 -15.11
C ASN A 228 2.36 -6.15 -14.92
N ASN A 229 2.93 -6.66 -13.82
CA ASN A 229 2.86 -8.08 -13.46
C ASN A 229 1.43 -8.60 -13.26
N PHE A 230 0.44 -7.69 -13.17
CA PHE A 230 -0.98 -8.01 -13.06
C PHE A 230 -1.80 -7.53 -14.27
N GLU A 231 -1.17 -7.17 -15.40
CA GLU A 231 -1.89 -6.72 -16.61
C GLU A 231 -2.96 -7.73 -17.05
N ASP A 232 -2.66 -9.03 -17.00
CA ASP A 232 -3.58 -10.13 -17.33
C ASP A 232 -4.82 -10.20 -16.41
N LEU A 233 -4.80 -9.52 -15.26
CA LEU A 233 -5.95 -9.39 -14.36
C LEU A 233 -6.85 -8.18 -14.72
N SER A 234 -6.51 -7.44 -15.76
CA SER A 234 -7.37 -6.39 -16.30
C SER A 234 -8.73 -6.96 -16.68
N GLN A 235 -9.80 -6.28 -16.28
CA GLN A 235 -11.14 -6.85 -16.36
C GLN A 235 -12.21 -5.80 -16.61
N VAL A 236 -13.29 -6.23 -17.26
CA VAL A 236 -14.56 -5.50 -17.36
C VAL A 236 -15.61 -6.25 -16.56
N VAL A 237 -16.27 -5.54 -15.65
CA VAL A 237 -17.28 -6.07 -14.75
C VAL A 237 -18.58 -5.31 -14.94
N LEU A 238 -19.68 -6.05 -15.07
CA LEU A 238 -21.03 -5.51 -15.10
C LEU A 238 -21.76 -6.01 -13.86
N GLY A 239 -22.57 -5.14 -13.25
CA GLY A 239 -23.27 -5.49 -12.03
C GLY A 239 -24.59 -4.77 -11.84
N VAL A 240 -25.35 -5.29 -10.89
CA VAL A 240 -26.59 -4.72 -10.39
C VAL A 240 -26.50 -4.67 -8.88
N THR A 241 -26.77 -3.50 -8.31
CA THR A 241 -26.85 -3.31 -6.86
C THR A 241 -28.31 -3.12 -6.46
N LYS A 242 -28.79 -3.92 -5.51
CA LYS A 242 -30.11 -3.78 -4.91
C LYS A 242 -29.98 -3.56 -3.40
N THR A 243 -30.52 -2.44 -2.92
CA THR A 243 -30.59 -2.09 -1.49
C THR A 243 -32.03 -2.23 -1.03
N PHE A 244 -32.24 -2.82 0.15
CA PHE A 244 -33.54 -3.04 0.78
C PHE A 244 -33.74 -2.08 1.96
#